data_AF-A0A3B9SXD3-F1
#
_entry.id   AF-A0A3B9SXD3-F1
#
_cell.length_a   1.000
_cell.length_b   1.000
_cell.length_c   1.000
_cell.angle_alpha   90.00
_cell.angle_beta   90.00
_cell.angle_gamma   90.00
#
_symmetry.space_group_name_H-M   'P 1'
#
loop_
_entity.id
_entity.type
_entity.pdbx_description
1 polymer ?
#
loop_
_entity_poly.entity_id
_entity_poly.type
_entity_poly.pdbx_seq_one_letter_code
_entity_poly.pdbx_strand_id
1 'polypeptide(L)' 'MINPVSPSQVRAILKKYQIYCRKSLGQNFLSDANIVQKIVAGVRLDPGDVVVEIGPGLGALTRELAKKARLV' A
#
# COMPACT_ATOMS: atom_id res chain seq x y z
N MET A 1 12.41 -0.06 6.37
CA MET A 1 11.08 0.60 6.24
C MET A 1 10.04 -0.25 6.93
N ILE A 2 9.14 0.35 7.72
CA ILE A 2 7.99 -0.35 8.33
C ILE A 2 7.00 -0.70 7.21
N ASN A 3 6.52 -1.94 7.14
CA ASN A 3 5.46 -2.35 6.23
C ASN A 3 4.10 -2.02 6.87
N PRO A 4 3.30 -1.06 6.34
CA PRO A 4 2.07 -0.61 6.99
C PRO A 4 0.91 -1.58 6.78
N VAL A 5 1.04 -2.82 7.27
CA VAL A 5 0.04 -3.90 7.08
C VAL A 5 -0.64 -4.31 8.38
N SER A 6 -0.56 -3.45 9.40
CA SER A 6 -1.32 -3.56 10.65
C SER A 6 -1.74 -2.17 11.16
N PRO A 7 -2.81 -2.06 11.96
CA PRO A 7 -3.27 -0.76 12.46
C PRO A 7 -2.23 -0.05 13.34
N SER A 8 -1.43 -0.80 14.11
CA SER A 8 -0.36 -0.24 14.95
C SER A 8 0.77 0.36 14.11
N GLN A 9 1.19 -0.33 13.04
CA GLN A 9 2.23 0.15 12.13
C GLN A 9 1.78 1.38 11.35
N VAL A 10 0.52 1.39 10.86
CA VAL A 10 -0.08 2.57 10.20
C VAL A 10 -0.05 3.76 11.16
N ARG A 11 -0.56 3.60 12.39
CA ARG A 11 -0.54 4.66 13.40
C ARG A 11 0.88 5.13 13.74
N ALA A 12 1.84 4.21 13.83
CA ALA A 12 3.23 4.54 14.11
C ALA A 12 3.87 5.38 13.00
N ILE A 13 3.61 5.05 11.73
CA ILE A 13 4.09 5.82 10.58
C ILE A 13 3.45 7.22 10.56
N LEU A 14 2.11 7.29 10.69
CA LEU A 14 1.41 8.58 10.70
C LEU A 14 1.94 9.50 11.81
N LYS A 15 2.13 8.96 13.02
CA LYS A 15 2.71 9.71 14.15
C LYS A 15 4.15 10.13 13.89
N LYS A 16 5.00 9.21 13.40
CA LYS A 16 6.43 9.47 13.15
C LYS A 16 6.64 10.62 12.15
N TYR A 17 5.84 10.65 11.09
CA TYR A 17 5.96 11.66 10.03
C TYR A 17 5.00 12.82 10.19
N GLN A 18 4.26 12.90 11.31
CA GLN A 18 3.25 13.93 11.58
C GLN A 18 2.24 14.11 10.43
N ILE A 19 1.82 12.99 9.84
CA ILE A 19 0.86 12.96 8.74
C ILE A 19 -0.55 12.88 9.32
N TYR A 20 -1.41 13.79 8.89
CA TYR A 20 -2.83 13.82 9.24
C TYR A 20 -3.67 13.40 8.05
N CYS A 21 -4.51 12.37 8.22
CA CYS A 21 -5.40 11.89 7.17
C CYS A 21 -6.45 12.95 6.82
N ARG A 22 -6.58 13.27 5.54
CA ARG A 22 -7.62 14.17 5.03
C ARG A 22 -8.79 13.36 4.50
N LYS A 23 -9.90 13.33 5.26
CA LYS A 23 -11.13 12.64 4.85
C LYS A 23 -11.70 13.16 3.53
N SER A 24 -11.58 14.47 3.27
CA SER A 24 -12.01 15.08 2.00
C SER A 24 -11.25 14.60 0.78
N LEU A 25 -10.03 14.06 0.97
CA LEU A 25 -9.23 13.44 -0.09
C LEU A 25 -9.40 11.92 -0.15
N GLY A 26 -10.33 11.35 0.63
CA GLY A 26 -10.58 9.90 0.67
C GLY A 26 -9.45 9.05 1.25
N GLN A 27 -8.49 9.65 1.97
CA GLN A 27 -7.33 8.94 2.50
C GLN A 27 -7.72 7.92 3.59
N ASN A 28 -7.79 6.66 3.19
CA ASN A 28 -7.92 5.49 4.05
C ASN A 28 -6.75 4.55 3.75
N PHE A 29 -6.14 3.97 4.79
CA PHE A 29 -4.95 3.14 4.62
C PHE A 29 -5.28 1.67 4.87
N LEU A 30 -4.82 0.80 3.96
CA LEU A 30 -4.82 -0.64 4.21
C LEU A 30 -4.00 -0.93 5.47
N SER A 31 -4.53 -1.78 6.32
CA SER A 31 -3.93 -2.12 7.61
C SER A 31 -4.06 -3.62 7.92
N ASP A 32 -4.19 -4.46 6.89
CA ASP A 32 -4.30 -5.90 7.01
C ASP A 32 -3.47 -6.57 5.91
N ALA A 33 -2.47 -7.35 6.32
CA ALA A 33 -1.57 -8.06 5.42
C ALA A 33 -2.30 -9.07 4.52
N ASN A 34 -3.33 -9.75 5.03
CA ASN A 34 -4.08 -10.74 4.26
C ASN A 34 -4.88 -10.08 3.15
N ILE A 35 -5.45 -8.90 3.41
CA ILE A 35 -6.17 -8.13 2.39
C ILE A 35 -5.19 -7.64 1.31
N VAL A 36 -4.03 -7.12 1.69
CA VAL A 36 -2.97 -6.73 0.74
C VAL A 36 -2.58 -7.90 -0.16
N GLN A 37 -2.30 -9.07 0.42
CA GLN A 37 -1.92 -10.26 -0.37
C GLN A 37 -3.05 -10.75 -1.28
N LYS A 38 -4.31 -10.71 -0.82
CA LYS A 38 -5.48 -11.05 -1.65
C LYS A 38 -5.62 -10.10 -2.85
N ILE A 39 -5.43 -8.80 -2.66
CA ILE A 39 -5.45 -7.82 -3.75
C ILE A 39 -4.35 -8.16 -4.76
N VAL A 40 -3.10 -8.31 -4.30
CA VAL A 40 -1.95 -8.60 -5.16
C VAL A 40 -2.13 -9.91 -5.94
N ALA A 41 -2.68 -10.95 -5.31
CA ALA A 41 -3.00 -12.21 -5.99
C ALA A 41 -4.10 -12.05 -7.04
N GLY A 42 -5.07 -11.16 -6.80
CA GLY A 42 -6.16 -10.86 -7.71
C GLY A 42 -5.75 -10.14 -9.00
N VAL A 43 -4.62 -9.40 -8.99
CA VAL A 43 -4.14 -8.65 -10.16
C VAL A 43 -3.61 -9.56 -11.28
N ARG A 44 -3.17 -10.79 -10.94
CA ARG A 44 -2.66 -11.79 -11.92
C ARG A 44 -1.59 -11.25 -12.86
N LEU A 45 -0.56 -10.62 -12.30
CA LEU A 45 0.54 -10.00 -13.05
C LEU A 45 1.47 -11.03 -13.70
N ASP A 46 1.90 -10.74 -14.92
CA ASP A 46 2.99 -11.42 -15.63
C ASP A 46 4.32 -10.64 -15.52
N PRO A 47 5.49 -11.30 -15.70
CA PRO A 47 6.80 -10.66 -15.50
C PRO A 47 7.11 -9.44 -16.40
N GLY A 48 6.33 -9.21 -17.45
CA GLY A 48 6.47 -8.06 -18.36
C GLY A 48 5.52 -6.90 -18.06
N ASP A 49 4.61 -7.06 -17.11
CA ASP A 49 3.57 -6.08 -16.85
C ASP A 49 4.13 -4.81 -16.21
N VAL A 50 3.40 -3.73 -16.46
CA VAL A 50 3.65 -2.41 -15.88
C VAL A 50 2.43 -2.01 -15.07
N VAL A 51 2.65 -1.69 -13.80
CA VAL A 51 1.59 -1.34 -12.85
C VAL A 51 1.60 0.16 -12.62
N VAL A 52 0.43 0.78 -12.80
CA VAL A 52 0.18 2.17 -12.39
C VAL A 52 -0.66 2.12 -11.12
N GLU A 53 -0.13 2.65 -10.02
CA GLU A 53 -0.84 2.71 -8.74
C GLU A 53 -1.34 4.13 -8.47
N ILE A 54 -2.65 4.29 -8.36
CA ILE A 54 -3.28 5.58 -8.02
C ILE A 54 -3.53 5.62 -6.52
N GLY A 55 -2.91 6.59 -5.84
CA GLY A 55 -3.08 6.78 -4.40
C GLY A 55 -2.34 5.72 -3.56
N PRO A 56 -1.00 5.63 -3.64
CA PRO A 56 -0.21 4.60 -2.95
C PRO A 56 -0.30 4.66 -1.41
N GLY A 57 -0.76 5.80 -0.87
CA GLY A 57 -0.90 6.00 0.57
C GLY A 57 0.43 5.83 1.30
N LEU A 58 0.49 4.90 2.26
CA LEU A 58 1.73 4.56 2.97
C LEU A 58 2.59 3.51 2.25
N GLY A 59 2.17 3.04 1.07
CA GLY A 59 2.92 2.11 0.22
C GLY A 59 2.71 0.63 0.54
N ALA A 60 1.61 0.26 1.21
CA ALA A 60 1.31 -1.13 1.57
C ALA A 60 1.21 -2.03 0.32
N LEU A 61 0.48 -1.57 -0.70
CA LEU A 61 0.34 -2.28 -1.98
C LEU A 61 1.56 -2.07 -2.86
N THR A 62 2.05 -0.83 -2.99
CA THR A 62 3.26 -0.49 -3.75
C THR A 62 4.41 -1.46 -3.47
N ARG A 63 4.68 -1.75 -2.19
CA ARG A 63 5.77 -2.64 -1.78
C ARG A 63 5.59 -4.07 -2.30
N GLU A 64 4.37 -4.59 -2.30
CA GLU A 64 4.10 -5.96 -2.72
C GLU A 64 3.99 -6.09 -4.25
N LEU A 65 3.41 -5.08 -4.91
CA LEU A 65 3.33 -5.01 -6.38
C LEU A 65 4.73 -4.84 -7.02
N ALA A 66 5.61 -4.03 -6.42
CA ALA A 66 6.98 -3.81 -6.90
C ALA A 66 7.86 -5.07 -6.89
N LYS A 67 7.48 -6.12 -6.15
CA LYS A 67 8.18 -7.40 -6.18
C LYS A 67 7.83 -8.24 -7.41
N LYS A 68 6.72 -7.93 -8.08
CA LYS A 68 6.12 -8.75 -9.14
C LYS A 68 6.19 -8.12 -10.52
N ALA A 69 6.12 -6.80 -10.60
CA ALA A 69 6.07 -6.06 -11.85
C ALA A 69 6.74 -4.70 -11.72
N ARG A 70 7.00 -4.04 -12.86
CA ARG A 70 7.54 -2.67 -12.87
C ARG A 70 6.44 -1.70 -12.48
N LEU A 71 6.64 -0.93 -11.42
CA LEU A 71 5.77 0.20 -11.04
C LEU A 71 6.23 1.49 -11.73
N VAL A 72 5.27 2.31 -12.15
CA VAL A 72 5.49 3.62 -12.80
C VAL A 72 4.68 4.70 -12.10
#